data_AF-A0A1E8VUY3-F1
#
_entry.id   AF-A0A1E8VUY3-F1
#
_cell.length_a   1.000
_cell.length_b   1.000
_cell.length_c   1.000
_cell.angle_alpha   90.00
_cell.angle_beta   90.00
_cell.angle_gamma   90.00
#
_symmetry.space_group_name_H-M   'P 1'
#
loop_
_entity.id
_entity.type
_entity.pdbx_description
1 polymer ?
#
loop_
_entity_poly.entity_id
_entity_poly.type
_entity_poly.pdbx_seq_one_letter_code
_entity_poly.pdbx_strand_id
1 'polypeptide(L)'
;MEAVRSGARVSAVQQQRSAGEQLPLALVSEGSTVRVLKVRGALELRQHLQELGFVPGANVDVVARAGRDVLVSVKGSSIALGRDMALRIITT
;
A
#
# COMPACT_ATOMS: atom_id res chain seq x y z
N MET A 1 -45.92 17.88 -18.60
CA MET A 1 -44.77 18.81 -18.66
C MET A 1 -44.36 19.00 -17.20
N GLU A 2 -43.22 18.57 -16.69
CA GLU A 2 -41.90 18.43 -17.29
C GLU A 2 -41.13 17.35 -16.52
N ALA A 3 -40.52 16.42 -17.26
CA ALA A 3 -39.61 15.43 -16.74
C ALA A 3 -38.19 16.01 -16.79
N VAL A 4 -37.53 16.07 -15.63
CA VAL A 4 -36.07 16.23 -15.51
C VAL A 4 -35.59 15.11 -14.57
N ARG A 5 -35.31 13.92 -15.09
CA ARG A 5 -34.02 13.48 -15.67
C ARG A 5 -32.82 13.72 -14.75
N SER A 6 -32.17 12.59 -14.46
CA SER A 6 -30.72 12.44 -14.45
C SER A 6 -29.99 12.95 -13.21
N GLY A 7 -29.09 12.20 -12.59
CA GLY A 7 -28.56 10.91 -12.99
C GLY A 7 -27.42 10.48 -12.06
N ALA A 8 -27.21 9.17 -12.09
CA ALA A 8 -25.89 8.54 -12.07
C ALA A 8 -24.98 8.73 -10.83
N ARG A 9 -24.99 7.70 -9.98
CA ARG A 9 -23.80 6.89 -9.63
C ARG A 9 -22.49 7.68 -9.51
N VAL A 10 -22.15 8.07 -8.30
CA VAL A 10 -20.77 8.42 -7.94
C VAL A 10 -19.97 7.11 -7.87
N SER A 11 -19.59 6.59 -9.04
CA SER A 11 -18.70 5.45 -9.23
C SER A 11 -17.97 5.67 -10.55
N ALA A 12 -16.83 6.37 -10.53
CA ALA A 12 -15.79 6.32 -11.58
C ALA A 12 -14.63 7.34 -11.42
N VAL A 13 -14.30 7.79 -10.22
CA VAL A 13 -13.00 8.43 -9.95
C VAL A 13 -12.45 7.66 -8.76
N GLN A 14 -11.70 6.58 -8.92
CA GLN A 14 -10.30 6.59 -9.33
C GLN A 14 -9.96 5.26 -10.01
N GLN A 15 -10.14 5.22 -11.33
CA GLN A 15 -9.56 4.19 -12.17
C GLN A 15 -8.36 4.81 -12.89
N GLN A 16 -7.26 5.01 -12.17
CA GLN A 16 -5.95 5.17 -12.81
C GLN A 16 -5.20 3.85 -12.67
N ARG A 17 -5.37 3.02 -13.70
CA ARG A 17 -4.52 1.88 -13.97
C ARG A 17 -3.15 2.39 -14.40
N SER A 18 -2.16 2.28 -13.52
CA SER A 18 -0.78 2.01 -13.92
C SER A 18 -0.44 0.61 -13.41
N ALA A 19 -0.83 -0.44 -14.16
CA ALA A 19 -0.48 -1.83 -13.87
C ALA A 19 1.02 -2.14 -14.14
N GLY A 20 1.91 -1.21 -13.82
CA GLY A 20 3.34 -1.29 -14.13
C GLY A 20 4.26 -0.46 -13.23
N GLU A 21 3.73 0.40 -12.36
CA GLU A 21 4.57 1.23 -11.49
C GLU A 21 4.80 0.51 -10.17
N GLN A 22 5.74 -0.45 -10.19
CA GLN A 22 6.29 -1.03 -8.98
C GLN A 22 6.87 0.08 -8.11
N LEU A 23 6.20 0.37 -6.99
CA LEU A 23 6.60 1.45 -6.11
C LEU A 23 7.10 0.87 -4.79
N PRO A 24 8.12 1.47 -4.16
CA PRO A 24 8.42 1.19 -2.77
C PRO A 24 7.28 1.60 -1.85
N LEU A 25 7.03 0.81 -0.79
CA LEU A 25 6.01 1.12 0.23
C LEU A 25 6.22 2.52 0.84
N ALA A 26 7.47 2.97 0.94
CA ALA A 26 7.83 4.31 1.44
C ALA A 26 7.23 5.47 0.63
N LEU A 27 6.85 5.25 -0.62
CA LEU A 27 6.31 6.28 -1.51
C LEU A 27 4.79 6.16 -1.72
N VAL A 28 4.17 5.10 -1.17
CA VAL A 28 2.72 4.88 -1.27
C VAL A 28 1.99 5.87 -0.40
N SER A 29 0.92 6.48 -0.93
CA SER A 29 0.07 7.45 -0.24
C SER A 29 -0.67 6.84 0.96
N GLU A 30 -0.86 7.64 2.00
CA GLU A 30 -1.73 7.30 3.12
C GLU A 30 -3.18 7.05 2.66
N GLY A 31 -3.87 6.16 3.37
CA GLY A 31 -5.21 5.70 3.01
C GLY A 31 -5.25 4.74 1.82
N SER A 32 -4.10 4.35 1.27
CA SER A 32 -4.03 3.42 0.13
C SER A 32 -3.77 2.00 0.60
N THR A 33 -4.47 1.05 -0.01
CA THR A 33 -4.20 -0.39 0.11
C THR A 33 -3.36 -0.84 -1.08
N VAL A 34 -2.23 -1.46 -0.80
CA VAL A 34 -1.31 -1.97 -1.83
C VAL A 34 -0.98 -3.44 -1.58
N ARG A 35 -0.50 -4.12 -2.61
CA ARG A 35 -0.09 -5.52 -2.49
C ARG A 35 1.42 -5.65 -2.51
N VAL A 36 1.99 -6.38 -1.57
CA VAL A 36 3.43 -6.72 -1.56
C VAL A 36 3.74 -7.60 -2.76
N LEU A 37 4.64 -7.14 -3.62
CA LEU A 37 5.17 -7.92 -4.74
C LEU A 37 6.41 -8.71 -4.30
N LYS A 38 7.37 -8.03 -3.65
CA LYS A 38 8.61 -8.63 -3.16
C LYS A 38 9.29 -7.74 -2.12
N VAL A 39 10.19 -8.33 -1.35
CA VAL A 39 11.05 -7.61 -0.40
C VAL A 39 12.51 -7.73 -0.85
N ARG A 40 13.21 -6.60 -0.96
CA ARG A 40 14.63 -6.51 -1.34
C ARG A 40 15.53 -6.42 -0.10
N GLY A 41 16.82 -6.73 -0.22
CA GLY A 41 17.80 -6.58 0.86
C GLY A 41 18.40 -7.90 1.37
N ALA A 42 19.11 -7.83 2.50
CA ALA A 42 19.76 -8.98 3.14
C ALA A 42 18.74 -10.07 3.51
N LEU A 43 19.20 -11.32 3.63
CA LEU A 43 18.35 -12.46 3.99
C LEU A 43 17.66 -12.25 5.34
N GLU A 44 18.41 -11.80 6.35
CA GLU A 44 17.93 -11.53 7.71
C GLU A 44 16.77 -10.52 7.72
N LEU A 45 16.93 -9.39 7.02
CA LEU A 45 15.89 -8.37 6.92
C LEU A 45 14.63 -8.91 6.23
N ARG A 46 14.81 -9.70 5.16
CA ARG A 46 13.67 -10.31 4.47
C ARG A 46 12.92 -11.28 5.37
N GLN A 47 13.64 -12.14 6.11
CA GLN A 47 13.02 -13.06 7.06
C GLN A 47 12.25 -12.30 8.15
N HIS A 48 12.85 -11.28 8.73
CA HIS A 48 12.19 -10.44 9.73
C HIS A 48 10.90 -9.79 9.20
N LEU A 49 10.93 -9.24 7.98
CA LEU A 49 9.73 -8.68 7.35
C LEU A 49 8.68 -9.74 7.02
N GLN A 50 9.09 -10.95 6.65
CA GLN A 50 8.17 -12.07 6.41
C GLN A 50 7.48 -12.53 7.70
N GLU A 51 8.20 -12.60 8.82
CA GLU A 51 7.66 -12.91 10.16
C GLU A 51 6.60 -11.88 10.59
N LEU A 52 6.85 -10.61 10.28
CA LEU A 52 5.90 -9.52 10.50
C LEU A 52 4.69 -9.54 9.54
N GLY A 53 4.71 -10.39 8.51
CA GLY A 53 3.60 -10.58 7.58
C GLY A 53 3.77 -9.91 6.22
N PHE A 54 4.91 -9.25 5.94
CA PHE A 54 5.24 -8.67 4.63
C PHE A 54 5.73 -9.76 3.67
N VAL A 55 4.82 -10.62 3.22
CA VAL A 55 5.07 -11.67 2.25
C VAL A 55 4.53 -11.29 0.87
N PRO A 56 5.12 -11.78 -0.24
CA PRO A 56 4.53 -11.62 -1.57
C PRO A 56 3.04 -12.02 -1.60
N GLY A 57 2.19 -11.16 -2.15
CA GLY A 57 0.75 -11.33 -2.19
C GLY A 57 -0.01 -10.80 -0.98
N ALA A 58 0.67 -10.37 0.09
CA ALA A 58 0.01 -9.75 1.25
C ALA A 58 -0.55 -8.37 0.88
N ASN A 59 -1.76 -8.08 1.38
CA ASN A 59 -2.31 -6.73 1.34
C ASN A 59 -1.77 -5.93 2.53
N VAL A 60 -1.42 -4.67 2.27
CA VAL A 60 -0.87 -3.73 3.24
C VAL A 60 -1.63 -2.43 3.10
N ASP A 61 -2.19 -1.95 4.21
CA ASP A 61 -2.88 -0.67 4.26
C ASP A 61 -1.95 0.39 4.82
N VAL A 62 -1.73 1.48 4.11
CA VAL A 62 -0.96 2.61 4.64
C VAL A 62 -1.88 3.47 5.49
N VAL A 63 -1.74 3.36 6.81
CA VAL A 63 -2.63 4.03 7.77
C VAL A 63 -2.26 5.50 7.92
N ALA A 64 -0.97 5.80 8.12
CA ALA A 64 -0.47 7.15 8.34
C ALA A 64 1.02 7.24 7.99
N ARG A 65 1.53 8.45 7.76
CA ARG A 65 2.99 8.71 7.73
C ARG A 65 3.38 9.72 8.80
N ALA A 66 4.50 9.44 9.45
CA ALA A 66 5.06 10.27 10.51
C ALA A 66 6.50 10.65 10.13
N GLY A 67 6.65 11.77 9.40
CA GLY A 67 7.96 12.27 8.96
C GLY A 67 8.66 11.29 8.02
N ARG A 68 9.62 10.52 8.54
CA ARG A 68 10.34 9.49 7.77
C ARG A 68 9.74 8.09 7.92
N ASP A 69 8.85 7.88 8.87
CA ASP A 69 8.32 6.56 9.17
C ASP A 69 6.90 6.41 8.59
N VAL A 70 6.54 5.17 8.28
CA VAL A 70 5.26 4.81 7.69
C VAL A 70 4.55 3.85 8.64
N LEU A 71 3.34 4.20 9.05
CA LEU A 71 2.48 3.31 9.81
C LEU A 71 1.62 2.51 8.82
N VAL A 72 1.76 1.19 8.87
CA VAL A 72 1.01 0.28 8.00
C VAL A 72 0.25 -0.76 8.79
N SER A 73 -0.85 -1.24 8.25
CA SER A 73 -1.60 -2.38 8.76
C SER A 73 -1.38 -3.58 7.86
N VAL A 74 -0.94 -4.69 8.46
CA VAL A 74 -0.73 -5.97 7.77
C VAL A 74 -1.38 -7.06 8.58
N LYS A 75 -2.35 -7.78 7.99
CA LYS A 75 -3.11 -8.85 8.67
C LYS A 75 -3.72 -8.42 10.01
N GLY A 76 -4.14 -7.15 10.15
CA GLY A 76 -4.72 -6.60 11.37
C GLY A 76 -3.70 -6.12 12.41
N SER A 77 -2.40 -6.29 12.15
CA SER A 77 -1.32 -5.76 12.99
C SER A 77 -0.85 -4.42 12.45
N SER A 78 -0.82 -3.40 13.32
CA SER A 78 -0.26 -2.09 12.99
C SER A 78 1.25 -2.06 13.27
N ILE A 79 2.04 -1.71 12.27
CA ILE A 79 3.50 -1.75 12.31
C ILE A 79 4.03 -0.40 11.83
N ALA A 80 4.87 0.24 12.64
CA ALA A 80 5.64 1.40 12.22
C ALA A 80 6.93 0.93 11.53
N LEU A 81 7.10 1.30 10.27
CA LEU A 81 8.29 1.01 9.49
C LEU A 81 9.09 2.28 9.24
N GLY A 82 10.39 2.23 9.53
CA GLY A 82 11.30 3.29 9.10
C GLY A 82 11.39 3.36 7.58
N ARG A 83 11.72 4.55 7.05
CA ARG A 83 11.86 4.81 5.61
C ARG A 83 12.70 3.75 4.89
N ASP A 84 13.82 3.38 5.48
CA ASP A 84 14.78 2.47 4.86
C ASP A 84 14.20 1.06 4.69
N MET A 85 13.41 0.57 5.65
CA MET A 85 12.72 -0.71 5.53
C MET A 85 11.58 -0.63 4.51
N ALA A 86 10.80 0.45 4.55
CA ALA A 86 9.70 0.66 3.61
C ALA A 86 10.18 0.81 2.14
N LEU A 87 11.39 1.33 1.90
CA LEU A 87 12.00 1.41 0.56
C LEU A 87 12.36 0.02 -0.03
N ARG A 88 12.52 -0.98 0.84
CA ARG A 88 12.88 -2.35 0.46
C ARG A 88 11.66 -3.18 0.07
N ILE A 89 10.48 -2.80 0.52
CA ILE A 89 9.22 -3.48 0.23
C ILE A 89 8.66 -2.91 -1.08
N ILE A 90 8.49 -3.77 -2.08
CA ILE A 90 7.98 -3.39 -3.40
C ILE A 90 6.54 -3.80 -3.50
N THR A 91 5.71 -2.87 -3.92
CA THR A 91 4.27 -3.03 -4.00
C THR A 91 3.74 -2.77 -5.40
N THR A 92 2.52 -3.24 -5.64
CA THR A 92 1.73 -3.01 -6.86
C THR A 92 0.31 -2.60 -6.51
#